data_AF-A0AB73HTC6-F1
#
_entry.id   AF-A0AB73HTC6-F1
#
_cell.length_a   1.000
_cell.length_b   1.000
_cell.length_c   1.000
_cell.angle_alpha   90.00
_cell.angle_beta   90.00
_cell.angle_gamma   90.00
#
_symmetry.space_group_name_H-M   'P 1'
#
loop_
_entity.id
_entity.type
_entity.pdbx_description
1 polymer ?
#
loop_
_entity_poly.entity_id
_entity_poly.type
_entity_poly.pdbx_seq_one_letter_code
_entity_poly.pdbx_strand_id
1 'polypeptide(L)'
;MSDVESPKRIAVPYVRFSSGAQAKGDSERRQDELIGRWLLANSGYTRSELKFKDLGVSGWDGEHLEHGFGQLLAAIRQGHIPAGSVVLVEAIDRIGRLEPMEMLPLISSIVKAGVSIITLDDGAVYDLEAANKHLLFMLVAKIQAAWQYSDTLSRRLSASWEGKRQKARNGEQVKRYTPMWLTTDNQLDPEIAPFARQAFEDFADGLGGRRIIKRLRELSGAFDKITPAGLMLWMENRTAIGYWNDIPDQHPALISIELWHRVQQERQRRIKESKSAPSKHFLTGLVKCGVCGSNFKNHAAKNGVVSLRCVKRERLGEIGCSNGKSLPGDVVEWVRRKTYRAWLERVRNQRRLSDARVRIIEIDRELEVVGQEITQTIKLAKGLDDVQEIQNEIRRLQARRDGLKAEKIGLEQDDTERVWTMTIRELQELQKSGDSDAVALEADKMKLNALLQTAGYAITVKPVREGLELSVGKTSFVYLRAVRTKPVGVYVTTYQVVTMERLGLTTYHLRNENGLLVETARIQTKLDKEVTMKEVASRKI
;
A
#
# COMPACT_ATOMS: atom_id res chain seq x y z
N MET A 1 18.53 -59.75 -38.80
CA MET A 1 17.22 -59.15 -38.43
C MET A 1 17.51 -58.22 -37.27
N SER A 2 17.62 -56.93 -37.56
CA SER A 2 17.80 -55.88 -36.54
C SER A 2 16.44 -55.57 -35.94
N ASP A 3 16.28 -55.81 -34.64
CA ASP A 3 15.14 -55.35 -33.85
C ASP A 3 15.06 -53.82 -33.95
N VAL A 4 14.13 -53.34 -34.77
CA VAL A 4 13.71 -51.94 -34.74
C VAL A 4 12.84 -51.80 -33.51
N GLU A 5 13.46 -51.37 -32.41
CA GLU A 5 12.78 -51.01 -31.17
C GLU A 5 11.64 -50.04 -31.51
N SER A 6 10.39 -50.52 -31.39
CA SER A 6 9.21 -49.71 -31.72
C SER A 6 9.19 -48.46 -30.84
N PRO A 7 8.88 -47.26 -31.38
CA PRO A 7 8.95 -46.03 -30.61
C PRO A 7 8.07 -46.13 -29.37
N LYS A 8 8.71 -45.93 -28.21
CA LYS A 8 8.10 -46.06 -26.88
C LYS A 8 6.97 -45.03 -26.76
N ARG A 9 5.71 -45.47 -26.80
CA ARG A 9 4.55 -44.58 -26.74
C ARG A 9 4.43 -44.01 -25.32
N ILE A 10 4.29 -42.70 -25.20
CA ILE A 10 4.29 -42.01 -23.90
C ILE A 10 2.86 -41.63 -23.51
N ALA A 11 2.48 -41.90 -22.27
CA ALA A 11 1.24 -41.43 -21.67
C ALA A 11 1.53 -40.26 -20.71
N VAL A 12 1.04 -39.08 -21.05
CA VAL A 12 1.29 -37.81 -20.35
C VAL A 12 0.07 -37.42 -19.52
N PRO A 13 0.09 -37.56 -18.19
CA PRO A 13 -1.03 -37.17 -17.37
C PRO A 13 -1.10 -35.66 -17.19
N TYR A 14 -2.30 -35.09 -17.33
CA TYR A 14 -2.60 -33.71 -16.97
C TYR A 14 -3.71 -33.66 -15.92
N VAL A 15 -3.43 -33.02 -14.79
CA VAL A 15 -4.31 -33.00 -13.61
C VAL A 15 -4.66 -31.56 -13.25
N ARG A 16 -5.96 -31.25 -13.14
CA ARG A 16 -6.44 -29.90 -12.81
C ARG A 16 -7.59 -29.91 -11.81
N PHE A 17 -7.68 -28.89 -10.97
CA PHE A 17 -8.93 -28.51 -10.28
C PHE A 17 -8.94 -27.00 -9.98
N SER A 18 -10.14 -26.42 -9.84
CA SER A 18 -10.31 -24.95 -9.87
C SER A 18 -10.25 -24.27 -8.50
N SER A 19 -10.40 -24.97 -7.38
CA SER A 19 -10.39 -24.34 -6.04
C SER A 19 -9.48 -25.04 -5.03
N GLY A 20 -8.73 -24.26 -4.24
CA GLY A 20 -7.92 -24.79 -3.14
C GLY A 20 -8.72 -25.52 -2.05
N ALA A 21 -10.03 -25.27 -1.92
CA ALA A 21 -10.90 -26.04 -1.03
C ALA A 21 -11.03 -27.51 -1.45
N GLN A 22 -10.88 -27.81 -2.74
CA GLN A 22 -10.82 -29.17 -3.30
C GLN A 22 -9.43 -29.82 -3.13
N ALA A 23 -8.42 -29.07 -2.67
CA ALA A 23 -7.06 -29.55 -2.41
C ALA A 23 -6.93 -30.38 -1.12
N LYS A 24 -8.03 -30.66 -0.39
CA LYS A 24 -8.05 -31.57 0.77
C LYS A 24 -7.84 -33.06 0.40
N GLY A 25 -7.10 -33.33 -0.68
CA GLY A 25 -6.54 -34.64 -1.05
C GLY A 25 -7.37 -35.47 -2.04
N ASP A 26 -8.69 -35.32 -2.08
CA ASP A 26 -9.55 -36.29 -2.79
C ASP A 26 -9.55 -36.11 -4.32
N SER A 27 -9.52 -34.87 -4.81
CA SER A 27 -9.62 -34.58 -6.25
C SER A 27 -8.37 -34.97 -7.05
N GLU A 28 -7.18 -34.83 -6.46
CA GLU A 28 -5.92 -35.23 -7.10
C GLU A 28 -5.73 -36.75 -7.03
N ARG A 29 -5.94 -37.33 -5.84
CA ARG A 29 -5.85 -38.78 -5.62
C ARG A 29 -6.73 -39.56 -6.59
N ARG A 30 -7.99 -39.15 -6.75
CA ARG A 30 -8.93 -39.80 -7.68
C ARG A 30 -8.46 -39.75 -9.14
N GLN A 31 -7.89 -38.63 -9.58
CA GLN A 31 -7.33 -38.52 -10.93
C GLN A 31 -6.11 -39.43 -11.11
N ASP A 32 -5.21 -39.46 -10.13
CA ASP A 32 -4.04 -40.36 -10.15
C ASP A 32 -4.44 -41.85 -10.16
N GLU A 33 -5.51 -42.23 -9.45
CA GLU A 33 -6.07 -43.59 -9.48
C GLU A 33 -6.63 -43.98 -10.86
N LEU A 34 -7.32 -43.05 -11.54
CA LEU A 34 -7.81 -43.26 -12.91
C LEU A 34 -6.65 -43.42 -13.90
N ILE A 35 -5.63 -42.57 -13.78
CA ILE A 35 -4.42 -42.64 -14.60
C ILE A 35 -3.71 -43.99 -14.39
N GLY A 36 -3.56 -44.42 -13.14
CA GLY A 36 -2.95 -45.71 -12.79
C GLY A 36 -3.71 -46.89 -13.39
N ARG A 37 -5.04 -46.90 -13.29
CA ARG A 37 -5.88 -47.94 -13.90
C ARG A 37 -5.72 -48.00 -15.42
N TRP A 38 -5.70 -46.84 -16.08
CA TRP A 38 -5.55 -46.79 -17.53
C TRP A 38 -4.17 -47.31 -17.97
N LEU A 39 -3.10 -46.96 -17.27
CA LEU A 39 -1.74 -47.44 -17.57
C LEU A 39 -1.61 -48.96 -17.40
N LEU A 40 -2.23 -49.54 -16.37
CA LEU A 40 -2.24 -50.99 -16.16
C LEU A 40 -2.94 -51.73 -17.31
N ALA A 41 -4.02 -51.15 -17.86
CA ALA A 41 -4.76 -51.72 -18.98
C ALA A 41 -4.06 -51.51 -20.34
N ASN A 42 -3.08 -50.60 -20.43
CA ASN A 42 -2.45 -50.18 -21.67
C ASN A 42 -0.91 -50.30 -21.59
N SER A 43 -0.42 -51.53 -21.46
CA SER A 43 1.01 -51.85 -21.28
C SER A 43 1.95 -51.37 -22.40
N GLY A 44 1.40 -51.03 -23.56
CA GLY A 44 2.14 -50.41 -24.67
C GLY A 44 2.55 -48.95 -24.43
N TYR A 45 2.10 -48.33 -23.32
CA TYR A 45 2.42 -46.95 -22.96
C TYR A 45 3.27 -46.89 -21.69
N THR A 46 4.29 -46.03 -21.70
CA THR A 46 5.06 -45.67 -20.50
C THR A 46 4.57 -44.33 -19.96
N ARG A 47 4.38 -44.21 -18.65
CA ARG A 47 4.00 -42.93 -18.01
C ARG A 47 5.13 -41.92 -18.21
N SER A 48 4.78 -40.71 -18.62
CA SER A 48 5.73 -39.59 -18.76
C SER A 48 6.34 -39.22 -17.41
N GLU A 49 7.63 -38.87 -17.43
CA GLU A 49 8.32 -38.28 -16.27
C GLU A 49 7.98 -36.79 -16.08
N LEU A 50 7.51 -36.13 -17.14
CA LEU A 50 7.07 -34.74 -17.10
C LEU A 50 5.74 -34.64 -16.34
N LYS A 51 5.65 -33.65 -15.44
CA LYS A 51 4.48 -33.44 -14.58
C LYS A 51 3.80 -32.13 -14.97
N PHE A 52 2.57 -32.23 -15.47
CA PHE A 52 1.74 -31.09 -15.80
C PHE A 52 0.53 -31.06 -14.87
N LYS A 53 0.48 -30.05 -13.99
CA LYS A 53 -0.58 -29.94 -12.97
C LYS A 53 -1.00 -28.49 -12.78
N ASP A 54 -2.31 -28.29 -12.65
CA ASP A 54 -2.95 -27.00 -12.38
C ASP A 54 -3.85 -27.11 -11.14
N LEU A 55 -3.23 -27.00 -9.96
CA LEU A 55 -3.88 -27.25 -8.68
C LEU A 55 -4.43 -25.94 -8.08
N GLY A 56 -5.75 -25.79 -8.05
CA GLY A 56 -6.41 -24.56 -7.59
C GLY A 56 -6.37 -23.43 -8.60
N VAL A 57 -6.19 -23.74 -9.88
CA VAL A 57 -6.05 -22.79 -10.99
C VAL A 57 -7.32 -22.76 -11.82
N SER A 58 -7.81 -21.57 -12.13
CA SER A 58 -9.06 -21.42 -12.88
C SER A 58 -8.88 -21.83 -14.35
N GLY A 59 -9.88 -22.53 -14.88
CA GLY A 59 -9.97 -22.87 -16.31
C GLY A 59 -10.78 -21.88 -17.14
N TRP A 60 -11.37 -20.88 -16.47
CA TRP A 60 -12.39 -19.99 -17.03
C TRP A 60 -11.79 -18.75 -17.71
N ASP A 61 -10.86 -18.05 -17.04
CA ASP A 61 -10.22 -16.83 -17.56
C ASP A 61 -8.88 -17.11 -18.28
N GLY A 62 -8.57 -18.38 -18.57
CA GLY A 62 -7.33 -18.75 -19.26
C GLY A 62 -6.07 -18.85 -18.39
N GLU A 63 -6.16 -18.67 -17.08
CA GLU A 63 -5.00 -18.71 -16.14
C GLU A 63 -4.16 -19.99 -16.27
N HIS A 64 -4.80 -21.16 -16.43
CA HIS A 64 -4.15 -22.45 -16.72
C HIS A 64 -3.21 -22.44 -17.95
N LEU A 65 -3.42 -21.55 -18.93
CA LEU A 65 -2.54 -21.40 -20.11
C LEU A 65 -1.17 -20.82 -19.76
N GLU A 66 -1.04 -20.13 -18.63
CA GLU A 66 0.24 -19.62 -18.13
C GLU A 66 0.91 -20.63 -17.17
N HIS A 67 0.28 -21.77 -16.92
CA HIS A 67 0.69 -22.75 -15.91
C HIS A 67 0.87 -24.16 -16.52
N GLY A 68 0.39 -25.20 -15.85
CA GLY A 68 0.63 -26.60 -16.20
C GLY A 68 0.12 -26.97 -17.59
N PHE A 69 -1.06 -26.49 -18.00
CA PHE A 69 -1.55 -26.74 -19.37
C PHE A 69 -0.75 -26.00 -20.43
N GLY A 70 -0.35 -24.75 -20.16
CA GLY A 70 0.57 -24.00 -21.01
C GLY A 70 1.90 -24.73 -21.25
N GLN A 71 2.48 -25.27 -20.17
CA GLN A 71 3.70 -26.06 -20.22
C GLN A 71 3.51 -27.35 -21.04
N LEU A 72 2.35 -28.02 -20.92
CA LEU A 72 2.02 -29.19 -21.73
C LEU A 72 1.99 -28.85 -23.23
N LEU A 73 1.28 -27.77 -23.60
CA LEU A 73 1.21 -27.31 -24.98
C LEU A 73 2.59 -26.94 -25.54
N ALA A 74 3.43 -26.30 -24.73
CA ALA A 74 4.80 -25.96 -25.10
C ALA A 74 5.66 -27.22 -25.31
N ALA A 75 5.56 -28.21 -24.42
CA ALA A 75 6.31 -29.47 -24.52
C ALA A 75 5.92 -30.27 -25.78
N ILE A 76 4.64 -30.28 -26.16
CA ILE A 76 4.17 -30.87 -27.43
C ILE A 76 4.76 -30.11 -28.61
N ARG A 77 4.65 -28.77 -28.63
CA ARG A 77 5.15 -27.94 -29.74
C ARG A 77 6.67 -28.07 -29.94
N GLN A 78 7.41 -28.25 -28.86
CA GLN A 78 8.88 -28.41 -28.87
C GLN A 78 9.32 -29.85 -29.19
N GLY A 79 8.37 -30.79 -29.33
CA GLY A 79 8.68 -32.20 -29.64
C GLY A 79 9.16 -33.02 -28.45
N HIS A 80 9.13 -32.48 -27.22
CA HIS A 80 9.41 -33.25 -25.99
C HIS A 80 8.35 -34.33 -25.73
N ILE A 81 7.14 -34.14 -26.28
CA ILE A 81 6.09 -35.16 -26.33
C ILE A 81 5.92 -35.54 -27.81
N PRO A 82 6.47 -36.69 -28.25
CA PRO A 82 6.49 -37.06 -29.66
C PRO A 82 5.12 -37.54 -30.16
N ALA A 83 4.91 -37.48 -31.48
CA ALA A 83 3.72 -38.05 -32.13
C ALA A 83 3.54 -39.55 -31.78
N GLY A 84 2.28 -39.98 -31.63
CA GLY A 84 1.93 -41.31 -31.11
C GLY A 84 1.81 -41.37 -29.58
N SER A 85 2.16 -40.29 -28.87
CA SER A 85 1.90 -40.13 -27.44
C SER A 85 0.42 -39.82 -27.17
N VAL A 86 0.00 -39.97 -25.91
CA VAL A 86 -1.34 -39.64 -25.45
C VAL A 86 -1.30 -38.71 -24.24
N VAL A 87 -2.22 -37.75 -24.18
CA VAL A 87 -2.51 -36.94 -23.01
C VAL A 87 -3.69 -37.56 -22.26
N LEU A 88 -3.48 -37.91 -21.01
CA LEU A 88 -4.52 -38.48 -20.14
C LEU A 88 -5.11 -37.39 -19.26
N VAL A 89 -6.43 -37.19 -19.37
CA VAL A 89 -7.19 -36.28 -18.51
C VAL A 89 -8.41 -36.99 -17.98
N GLU A 90 -8.85 -36.67 -16.77
CA GLU A 90 -10.07 -37.28 -16.24
C GLU A 90 -11.28 -36.97 -17.13
N ALA A 91 -11.47 -35.71 -17.53
CA ALA A 91 -12.55 -35.26 -18.38
C ALA A 91 -12.13 -33.99 -19.14
N ILE A 92 -12.86 -33.61 -20.20
CA ILE A 92 -12.54 -32.41 -21.00
C ILE A 92 -12.52 -31.12 -20.17
N ASP A 93 -13.38 -31.01 -19.15
CA ASP A 93 -13.43 -29.83 -18.27
C ASP A 93 -12.16 -29.64 -17.42
N ARG A 94 -11.30 -30.67 -17.32
CA ARG A 94 -9.97 -30.57 -16.70
C ARG A 94 -8.99 -29.85 -17.60
N ILE A 95 -9.10 -29.98 -18.93
CA ILE A 95 -8.24 -29.27 -19.88
C ILE A 95 -8.43 -27.76 -19.74
N GLY A 96 -9.68 -27.32 -19.69
CA GLY A 96 -10.02 -25.90 -19.62
C GLY A 96 -11.53 -25.69 -19.66
N ARG A 97 -11.97 -24.45 -19.45
CA ARG A 97 -13.38 -24.03 -19.49
C ARG A 97 -13.55 -22.71 -20.24
N LEU A 98 -12.64 -22.44 -21.17
CA LEU A 98 -12.70 -21.31 -22.08
C LEU A 98 -13.93 -21.39 -22.98
N GLU A 99 -14.23 -20.28 -23.65
CA GLU A 99 -15.27 -20.27 -24.68
C GLU A 99 -14.96 -21.32 -25.76
N PRO A 100 -15.97 -22.03 -26.31
CA PRO A 100 -15.72 -23.09 -27.29
C PRO A 100 -14.79 -22.70 -28.46
N MET A 101 -14.90 -21.47 -28.95
CA MET A 101 -14.08 -20.97 -30.06
C MET A 101 -12.61 -20.75 -29.69
N GLU A 102 -12.29 -20.59 -28.40
CA GLU A 102 -10.92 -20.50 -27.89
C GLU A 102 -10.39 -21.88 -27.48
N MET A 103 -11.26 -22.74 -26.93
CA MET A 103 -10.90 -24.06 -26.44
C MET A 103 -10.61 -25.05 -27.57
N LEU A 104 -11.41 -25.03 -28.64
CA LEU A 104 -11.27 -25.95 -29.78
C LEU A 104 -9.90 -25.82 -30.48
N PRO A 105 -9.37 -24.62 -30.77
CA PRO A 105 -8.01 -24.46 -31.30
C PRO A 105 -6.91 -25.11 -30.44
N LEU A 106 -7.02 -25.04 -29.11
CA LEU A 106 -6.04 -25.64 -28.20
C LEU A 106 -6.03 -27.15 -28.33
N ILE A 107 -7.20 -27.78 -28.28
CA ILE A 107 -7.34 -29.24 -28.48
C ILE A 107 -6.91 -29.64 -29.89
N SER A 108 -7.31 -28.85 -30.91
CA SER A 108 -6.91 -29.08 -32.30
C SER A 108 -5.39 -29.07 -32.48
N SER A 109 -4.68 -28.17 -31.77
CA SER A 109 -3.22 -28.09 -31.84
C SER A 109 -2.52 -29.34 -31.30
N ILE A 110 -3.08 -29.96 -30.25
CA ILE A 110 -2.56 -31.21 -29.66
C ILE A 110 -2.72 -32.35 -30.66
N VAL A 111 -3.92 -32.55 -31.19
CA VAL A 111 -4.17 -33.66 -32.13
C VAL A 111 -3.43 -33.48 -33.45
N LYS A 112 -3.29 -32.24 -33.95
CA LYS A 112 -2.48 -31.93 -35.15
C LYS A 112 -0.99 -32.21 -34.97
N ALA A 113 -0.48 -32.20 -33.74
CA ALA A 113 0.88 -32.64 -33.43
C ALA A 113 1.04 -34.17 -33.39
N GLY A 114 -0.03 -34.93 -33.69
CA GLY A 114 -0.04 -36.39 -33.64
C GLY A 114 -0.15 -36.95 -32.22
N VAL A 115 -0.61 -36.14 -31.26
CA VAL A 115 -0.81 -36.55 -29.86
C VAL A 115 -2.30 -36.68 -29.59
N SER A 116 -2.75 -37.85 -29.15
CA SER A 116 -4.18 -38.06 -28.84
C SER A 116 -4.52 -37.57 -27.43
N ILE A 117 -5.75 -37.14 -27.21
CA ILE A 117 -6.28 -36.83 -25.87
C ILE A 117 -7.24 -37.93 -25.48
N ILE A 118 -7.08 -38.48 -24.27
CA ILE A 118 -7.94 -39.51 -23.73
C ILE A 118 -8.63 -38.99 -22.47
N THR A 119 -9.96 -39.02 -22.47
CA THR A 119 -10.76 -38.76 -21.27
C THR A 119 -10.99 -40.07 -20.51
N LEU A 120 -10.61 -40.09 -19.23
CA LEU A 120 -10.63 -41.30 -18.41
C LEU A 120 -12.00 -41.60 -17.79
N ASP A 121 -12.90 -40.61 -17.75
CA ASP A 121 -14.26 -40.75 -17.23
C ASP A 121 -15.15 -41.60 -18.15
N ASP A 122 -14.99 -41.46 -19.47
CA ASP A 122 -15.77 -42.16 -20.48
C ASP A 122 -14.95 -42.96 -21.51
N GLY A 123 -13.62 -42.90 -21.42
CA GLY A 123 -12.71 -43.62 -22.31
C GLY A 123 -12.62 -43.06 -23.73
N ALA A 124 -13.16 -41.86 -24.00
CA ALA A 124 -13.13 -41.30 -25.34
C ALA A 124 -11.70 -40.93 -25.77
N VAL A 125 -11.38 -41.22 -27.04
CA VAL A 125 -10.08 -40.91 -27.66
C VAL A 125 -10.29 -39.85 -28.72
N TYR A 126 -9.64 -38.70 -28.55
CA TYR A 126 -9.66 -37.58 -29.47
C TYR A 126 -8.30 -37.50 -30.18
N ASP A 127 -8.29 -37.83 -31.46
CA ASP A 127 -7.13 -37.79 -32.36
C ASP A 127 -7.51 -37.18 -33.72
N LEU A 128 -6.59 -37.20 -34.69
CA LEU A 128 -6.84 -36.67 -36.03
C LEU A 128 -7.93 -37.45 -36.80
N GLU A 129 -8.12 -38.74 -36.52
CA GLU A 129 -9.14 -39.56 -37.19
C GLU A 129 -10.53 -39.36 -36.56
N ALA A 130 -10.57 -39.10 -35.25
CA ALA A 130 -11.78 -38.77 -34.49
C ALA A 130 -12.41 -37.45 -34.96
N ALA A 131 -11.63 -36.57 -35.59
CA ALA A 131 -12.11 -35.30 -36.16
C ALA A 131 -13.18 -35.49 -37.24
N ASN A 132 -13.21 -36.63 -37.93
CA ASN A 132 -14.18 -36.93 -38.98
C ASN A 132 -15.33 -37.85 -38.52
N LYS A 133 -15.49 -38.06 -37.21
CA LYS A 133 -16.45 -39.01 -36.62
C LYS A 133 -17.39 -38.30 -35.62
N HIS A 134 -18.40 -39.02 -35.12
CA HIS A 134 -19.35 -38.53 -34.10
C HIS A 134 -18.67 -37.94 -32.85
N LEU A 135 -17.43 -38.35 -32.56
CA LEU A 135 -16.61 -37.87 -31.46
C LEU A 135 -16.32 -36.37 -31.51
N LEU A 136 -16.23 -35.73 -32.69
CA LEU A 136 -16.05 -34.28 -32.79
C LEU A 136 -17.26 -33.53 -32.24
N PHE A 137 -18.48 -33.97 -32.59
CA PHE A 137 -19.72 -33.38 -32.07
C PHE A 137 -19.82 -33.54 -30.55
N MET A 138 -19.43 -34.71 -30.02
CA MET A 138 -19.37 -34.97 -28.58
C MET A 138 -18.33 -34.09 -27.87
N LEU A 139 -17.16 -33.88 -28.48
CA LEU A 139 -16.14 -32.97 -27.95
C LEU A 139 -16.68 -31.54 -27.83
N VAL A 140 -17.27 -31.02 -28.91
CA VAL A 140 -17.87 -29.67 -28.92
C VAL A 140 -18.95 -29.54 -27.86
N ALA A 141 -19.84 -30.53 -27.75
CA ALA A 141 -20.89 -30.55 -26.73
C ALA A 141 -20.34 -30.55 -25.30
N LYS A 142 -19.29 -31.32 -25.02
CA LYS A 142 -18.62 -31.36 -23.70
C LYS A 142 -17.95 -30.02 -23.37
N ILE A 143 -17.28 -29.40 -24.33
CA ILE A 143 -16.66 -28.07 -24.16
C ILE A 143 -17.75 -27.03 -23.86
N GLN A 144 -18.84 -27.04 -24.63
CA GLN A 144 -19.99 -26.16 -24.40
C GLN A 144 -20.58 -26.35 -23.00
N ALA A 145 -20.79 -27.60 -22.56
CA ALA A 145 -21.31 -27.89 -21.22
C ALA A 145 -20.37 -27.38 -20.11
N ALA A 146 -19.05 -27.58 -20.26
CA ALA A 146 -18.05 -27.11 -19.29
C ALA A 146 -18.00 -25.58 -19.16
N TRP A 147 -18.13 -24.88 -20.30
CA TRP A 147 -18.25 -23.43 -20.35
C TRP A 147 -19.58 -22.94 -19.74
N GLN A 148 -20.71 -23.51 -20.16
CA GLN A 148 -22.05 -23.14 -19.67
C GLN A 148 -22.20 -23.31 -18.16
N TYR A 149 -21.63 -24.36 -17.59
CA TYR A 149 -21.61 -24.55 -16.13
C TYR A 149 -20.94 -23.37 -15.42
N SER A 150 -19.82 -22.88 -15.96
CA SER A 150 -19.04 -21.80 -15.37
C SER A 150 -19.72 -20.44 -15.56
N ASP A 151 -20.26 -20.17 -16.76
CA ASP A 151 -21.08 -18.99 -17.06
C ASP A 151 -22.32 -18.93 -16.16
N THR A 152 -23.05 -20.04 -16.01
CA THR A 152 -24.25 -20.11 -15.17
C THR A 152 -23.93 -19.79 -13.70
N LEU A 153 -22.83 -20.32 -13.17
CA LEU A 153 -22.39 -20.03 -11.81
C LEU A 153 -22.08 -18.53 -11.63
N SER A 154 -21.36 -17.93 -12.59
CA SER A 154 -21.05 -16.51 -12.63
C SER A 154 -22.31 -15.63 -12.68
N ARG A 155 -23.27 -15.97 -13.55
CA ARG A 155 -24.56 -15.27 -13.65
C ARG A 155 -25.38 -15.37 -12.37
N ARG A 156 -25.45 -16.54 -11.74
CA ARG A 156 -26.17 -16.75 -10.47
C ARG A 156 -25.55 -15.94 -9.33
N LEU A 157 -24.22 -15.92 -9.24
CA LEU A 157 -23.49 -15.07 -8.28
C LEU A 157 -23.81 -13.60 -8.51
N SER A 158 -23.72 -13.13 -9.76
CA SER A 158 -24.02 -11.75 -10.14
C SER A 158 -25.47 -11.36 -9.81
N ALA A 159 -26.45 -12.20 -10.16
CA ALA A 159 -27.85 -12.00 -9.83
C ALA A 159 -28.10 -11.99 -8.32
N SER A 160 -27.42 -12.85 -7.55
CA SER A 160 -27.50 -12.83 -6.08
C SER A 160 -26.96 -11.53 -5.50
N TRP A 161 -25.84 -11.02 -6.02
CA TRP A 161 -25.27 -9.73 -5.59
C TRP A 161 -26.17 -8.55 -5.98
N GLU A 162 -26.77 -8.56 -7.17
CA GLU A 162 -27.73 -7.53 -7.57
C GLU A 162 -28.98 -7.55 -6.69
N GLY A 163 -29.52 -8.73 -6.38
CA GLY A 163 -30.63 -8.87 -5.43
C GLY A 163 -30.29 -8.32 -4.04
N LYS A 164 -29.07 -8.55 -3.56
CA LYS A 164 -28.56 -7.96 -2.30
C LYS A 164 -28.43 -6.43 -2.40
N ARG A 165 -27.96 -5.89 -3.54
CA ARG A 165 -27.88 -4.45 -3.80
C ARG A 165 -29.25 -3.79 -3.79
N GLN A 166 -30.24 -4.41 -4.42
CA GLN A 166 -31.59 -3.88 -4.45
C GLN A 166 -32.21 -3.82 -3.05
N LYS A 167 -32.09 -4.90 -2.26
CA LYS A 167 -32.52 -4.92 -0.86
C LYS A 167 -31.89 -3.82 -0.03
N ALA A 168 -30.58 -3.63 -0.17
CA ALA A 168 -29.85 -2.57 0.52
C ALA A 168 -30.33 -1.15 0.15
N ARG A 169 -30.58 -0.90 -1.13
CA ARG A 169 -31.15 0.38 -1.61
C ARG A 169 -32.54 0.64 -1.05
N ASN A 170 -33.32 -0.42 -0.83
CA ASN A 170 -34.63 -0.36 -0.20
C ASN A 170 -34.56 -0.22 1.34
N GLY A 171 -33.37 -0.14 1.93
CA GLY A 171 -33.17 -0.05 3.38
C GLY A 171 -33.31 -1.37 4.12
N GLU A 172 -33.44 -2.50 3.42
CA GLU A 172 -33.50 -3.83 4.05
C GLU A 172 -32.11 -4.27 4.55
N GLN A 173 -32.09 -4.95 5.71
CA GLN A 173 -30.86 -5.54 6.21
C GLN A 173 -30.40 -6.69 5.31
N VAL A 174 -29.11 -6.66 4.94
CA VAL A 174 -28.46 -7.70 4.15
C VAL A 174 -27.30 -8.24 4.96
N LYS A 175 -27.11 -9.57 4.96
CA LYS A 175 -25.93 -10.20 5.56
C LYS A 175 -24.66 -9.73 4.82
N ARG A 176 -23.78 -9.04 5.55
CA ARG A 176 -22.55 -8.43 5.04
C ARG A 176 -21.38 -8.82 5.92
N TYR A 177 -20.17 -8.63 5.41
CA TYR A 177 -18.99 -8.67 6.26
C TYR A 177 -19.02 -7.45 7.17
N THR A 178 -19.14 -7.67 8.47
CA THR A 178 -19.21 -6.62 9.49
C THR A 178 -17.78 -6.28 9.94
N PRO A 179 -17.27 -5.07 9.67
CA PRO A 179 -16.00 -4.62 10.22
C PRO A 179 -16.03 -4.64 11.75
N MET A 180 -14.87 -4.81 12.38
CA MET A 180 -14.75 -4.95 13.84
C MET A 180 -15.31 -3.77 14.64
N TRP A 181 -15.38 -2.57 14.06
CA TRP A 181 -15.95 -1.39 14.72
C TRP A 181 -17.49 -1.33 14.66
N LEU A 182 -18.13 -2.34 14.07
CA LEU A 182 -19.59 -2.50 14.02
C LEU A 182 -20.04 -3.76 14.76
N THR A 183 -21.17 -3.65 15.45
CA THR A 183 -21.88 -4.79 16.03
C THR A 183 -22.70 -5.52 14.97
N THR A 184 -23.17 -6.72 15.30
CA THR A 184 -24.07 -7.51 14.43
C THR A 184 -25.34 -6.74 14.05
N ASP A 185 -25.81 -5.85 14.93
CA ASP A 185 -27.01 -5.02 14.74
C ASP A 185 -26.71 -3.69 14.00
N ASN A 186 -25.55 -3.60 13.35
CA ASN A 186 -25.14 -2.45 12.56
C ASN A 186 -24.99 -1.15 13.37
N GLN A 187 -24.56 -1.25 14.63
CA GLN A 187 -24.24 -0.10 15.48
C GLN A 187 -22.73 0.03 15.66
N LEU A 188 -22.22 1.22 15.95
CA LEU A 188 -20.82 1.40 16.32
C LEU A 188 -20.56 0.68 17.65
N ASP A 189 -19.54 -0.18 17.68
CA ASP A 189 -19.11 -0.84 18.90
C ASP A 189 -18.48 0.20 19.84
N PRO A 190 -19.05 0.45 21.04
CA PRO A 190 -18.57 1.50 21.92
C PRO A 190 -17.16 1.23 22.47
N GLU A 191 -16.72 -0.03 22.55
CA GLU A 191 -15.39 -0.40 23.02
C GLU A 191 -14.36 -0.32 21.91
N ILE A 192 -14.71 -0.70 20.67
CA ILE A 192 -13.75 -0.78 19.56
C ILE A 192 -13.75 0.46 18.66
N ALA A 193 -14.90 1.07 18.39
CA ALA A 193 -15.02 2.19 17.47
C ALA A 193 -14.11 3.39 17.83
N PRO A 194 -13.93 3.79 19.10
CA PRO A 194 -13.00 4.87 19.45
C PRO A 194 -11.56 4.59 19.00
N PHE A 195 -11.08 3.35 19.20
CA PHE A 195 -9.74 2.94 18.77
C PHE A 195 -9.61 2.84 17.26
N ALA A 196 -10.65 2.34 16.58
CA ALA A 196 -10.68 2.30 15.13
C ALA A 196 -10.62 3.71 14.54
N ARG A 197 -11.43 4.66 15.05
CA ARG A 197 -11.38 6.08 14.67
C ARG A 197 -9.98 6.66 14.87
N GLN A 198 -9.37 6.41 16.04
CA GLN A 198 -8.00 6.86 16.31
C GLN A 198 -6.98 6.28 15.33
N ALA A 199 -7.16 5.04 14.87
CA ALA A 199 -6.29 4.43 13.87
C ALA A 199 -6.38 5.14 12.50
N PHE A 200 -7.58 5.59 12.09
CA PHE A 200 -7.74 6.41 10.88
C PHE A 200 -7.05 7.77 11.04
N GLU A 201 -7.20 8.43 12.19
CA GLU A 201 -6.50 9.68 12.49
C GLU A 201 -4.99 9.53 12.47
N ASP A 202 -4.47 8.50 13.15
CA ASP A 202 -3.04 8.20 13.19
C ASP A 202 -2.49 7.90 11.80
N PHE A 203 -3.24 7.16 10.99
CA PHE A 203 -2.87 6.89 9.62
C PHE A 203 -2.80 8.18 8.82
N ALA A 204 -3.87 9.01 8.86
CA ALA A 204 -3.91 10.33 8.23
C ALA A 204 -2.80 11.27 8.75
N ASP A 205 -2.33 11.05 9.97
CA ASP A 205 -1.23 11.77 10.59
C ASP A 205 0.16 11.27 10.16
N GLY A 206 0.22 10.22 9.36
CA GLY A 206 1.45 9.69 8.78
C GLY A 206 2.07 8.54 9.58
N LEU A 207 1.39 7.98 10.58
CA LEU A 207 1.84 6.75 11.22
C LEU A 207 1.65 5.55 10.27
N GLY A 208 2.67 4.69 10.17
CA GLY A 208 2.60 3.48 9.36
C GLY A 208 1.84 2.36 10.09
N GLY A 209 1.19 1.48 9.33
CA GLY A 209 0.32 0.42 9.88
C GLY A 209 0.94 -0.45 10.97
N ARG A 210 2.26 -0.76 10.88
CA ARG A 210 2.96 -1.50 11.96
C ARG A 210 2.98 -0.77 13.29
N ARG A 211 3.13 0.56 13.28
CA ARG A 211 3.14 1.39 14.51
C ARG A 211 1.73 1.50 15.09
N ILE A 212 0.74 1.71 14.22
CA ILE A 212 -0.67 1.81 14.62
C ILE A 212 -1.11 0.50 15.29
N ILE A 213 -0.82 -0.66 14.70
CA ILE A 213 -1.16 -1.96 15.32
C ILE A 213 -0.46 -2.15 16.65
N LYS A 214 0.83 -1.80 16.76
CA LYS A 214 1.54 -1.91 18.03
C LYS A 214 0.84 -1.13 19.13
N ARG A 215 0.45 0.12 18.84
CA ARG A 215 -0.30 0.99 19.76
C ARG A 215 -1.67 0.39 20.09
N LEU A 216 -2.41 -0.11 19.11
CA LEU A 216 -3.72 -0.71 19.33
C LEU A 216 -3.65 -1.93 20.26
N ARG A 217 -2.68 -2.82 20.05
CA ARG A 217 -2.48 -4.02 20.90
C ARG A 217 -2.06 -3.69 22.33
N GLU A 218 -1.33 -2.59 22.52
CA GLU A 218 -1.01 -2.09 23.87
C GLU A 218 -2.23 -1.56 24.62
N LEU A 219 -3.29 -1.17 23.90
CA LEU A 219 -4.53 -0.64 24.48
C LEU A 219 -5.59 -1.72 24.70
N SER A 220 -5.69 -2.72 23.83
CA SER A 220 -6.66 -3.81 23.94
C SER A 220 -6.22 -5.08 23.22
N GLY A 221 -6.45 -6.24 23.85
CA GLY A 221 -6.21 -7.55 23.26
C GLY A 221 -7.13 -7.88 22.07
N ALA A 222 -8.19 -7.11 21.85
CA ALA A 222 -9.08 -7.26 20.68
C ALA A 222 -8.31 -7.14 19.34
N PHE A 223 -7.17 -6.45 19.32
CA PHE A 223 -6.38 -6.18 18.12
C PHE A 223 -5.23 -7.17 17.87
N ASP A 224 -5.07 -8.20 18.70
CA ASP A 224 -3.93 -9.14 18.62
C ASP A 224 -3.86 -9.89 17.30
N LYS A 225 -5.03 -10.27 16.76
CA LYS A 225 -5.14 -11.03 15.52
C LYS A 225 -5.04 -10.15 14.26
N ILE A 226 -5.04 -8.83 14.40
CA ILE A 226 -4.98 -7.92 13.24
C ILE A 226 -3.55 -7.82 12.74
N THR A 227 -3.35 -8.10 11.46
CA THR A 227 -2.05 -7.93 10.78
C THR A 227 -1.93 -6.53 10.18
N PRO A 228 -0.70 -6.03 9.90
CA PRO A 228 -0.52 -4.76 9.21
C PRO A 228 -1.31 -4.65 7.91
N ALA A 229 -1.38 -5.73 7.13
CA ALA A 229 -2.21 -5.78 5.92
C ALA A 229 -3.71 -5.67 6.26
N GLY A 230 -4.17 -6.37 7.30
CA GLY A 230 -5.56 -6.28 7.78
C GLY A 230 -5.96 -4.87 8.21
N LEU A 231 -5.07 -4.14 8.90
CA LEU A 231 -5.29 -2.73 9.24
C LEU A 231 -5.33 -1.86 7.98
N MET A 232 -4.48 -2.10 6.98
CA MET A 232 -4.50 -1.33 5.74
C MET A 232 -5.82 -1.48 4.97
N LEU A 233 -6.47 -2.65 5.06
CA LEU A 233 -7.81 -2.85 4.48
C LEU A 233 -8.87 -1.95 5.14
N TRP A 234 -8.69 -1.55 6.41
CA TRP A 234 -9.60 -0.59 7.05
C TRP A 234 -9.57 0.75 6.32
N MET A 235 -8.38 1.19 5.91
CA MET A 235 -8.16 2.46 5.20
C MET A 235 -8.77 2.46 3.78
N GLU A 236 -9.24 1.32 3.28
CA GLU A 236 -9.89 1.16 1.97
C GLU A 236 -11.38 0.88 2.09
N ASN A 237 -11.85 0.51 3.29
CA ASN A 237 -13.23 0.12 3.52
C ASN A 237 -14.15 1.33 3.71
N ARG A 238 -14.95 1.66 2.67
CA ARG A 238 -15.93 2.76 2.69
C ARG A 238 -17.04 2.59 3.74
N THR A 239 -17.15 1.44 4.41
CA THR A 239 -18.00 1.28 5.60
C THR A 239 -17.62 2.26 6.71
N ALA A 240 -16.36 2.71 6.77
CA ALA A 240 -15.91 3.71 7.74
C ALA A 240 -16.65 5.07 7.58
N ILE A 241 -17.16 5.37 6.38
CA ILE A 241 -17.97 6.57 6.08
C ILE A 241 -19.45 6.23 5.85
N GLY A 242 -19.89 5.05 6.27
CA GLY A 242 -21.30 4.66 6.21
C GLY A 242 -21.76 3.99 4.92
N TYR A 243 -20.86 3.68 3.99
CA TYR A 243 -21.21 3.07 2.71
C TYR A 243 -21.15 1.54 2.77
N TRP A 244 -22.00 0.88 1.98
CA TRP A 244 -21.79 -0.51 1.58
C TRP A 244 -21.51 -0.57 0.09
N ASN A 245 -20.25 -0.85 -0.27
CA ASN A 245 -19.74 -0.69 -1.63
C ASN A 245 -20.00 0.75 -2.14
N ASP A 246 -20.89 0.88 -3.13
CA ASP A 246 -21.32 2.11 -3.81
C ASP A 246 -22.62 2.70 -3.22
N ILE A 247 -23.20 2.09 -2.19
CA ILE A 247 -24.49 2.51 -1.62
C ILE A 247 -24.25 3.30 -0.32
N PRO A 248 -24.61 4.60 -0.26
CA PRO A 248 -24.45 5.42 0.95
C PRO A 248 -25.47 5.10 2.04
N ASP A 249 -25.24 5.62 3.24
CA ASP A 249 -26.17 5.60 4.38
C ASP A 249 -26.62 4.21 4.84
N GLN A 250 -25.74 3.23 4.66
CA GLN A 250 -25.98 1.83 5.00
C GLN A 250 -25.47 1.45 6.38
N HIS A 251 -24.52 2.22 6.92
CA HIS A 251 -23.85 1.97 8.19
C HIS A 251 -23.68 3.30 8.94
N PRO A 252 -23.65 3.31 10.28
CA PRO A 252 -23.26 4.50 11.01
C PRO A 252 -21.81 4.84 10.66
N ALA A 253 -21.57 6.10 10.30
CA ALA A 253 -20.23 6.56 9.94
C ALA A 253 -19.31 6.53 11.16
N LEU A 254 -18.20 5.79 11.05
CA LEU A 254 -17.15 5.76 12.06
C LEU A 254 -16.37 7.08 12.08
N ILE A 255 -16.08 7.60 10.88
CA ILE A 255 -15.29 8.82 10.65
C ILE A 255 -16.00 9.77 9.70
N SER A 256 -15.59 11.04 9.73
CA SER A 256 -16.08 12.04 8.77
C SER A 256 -15.53 11.79 7.37
N ILE A 257 -16.27 12.27 6.37
CA ILE A 257 -15.83 12.27 4.97
C ILE A 257 -14.48 13.01 4.83
N GLU A 258 -14.31 14.13 5.54
CA GLU A 258 -13.03 14.85 5.60
C GLU A 258 -11.86 13.96 6.04
N LEU A 259 -12.01 13.24 7.16
CA LEU A 259 -10.96 12.35 7.65
C LEU A 259 -10.68 11.23 6.65
N TRP A 260 -11.72 10.70 6.00
CA TRP A 260 -11.57 9.72 4.94
C TRP A 260 -10.74 10.23 3.76
N HIS A 261 -10.99 11.46 3.27
CA HIS A 261 -10.17 12.04 2.20
C HIS A 261 -8.71 12.21 2.64
N ARG A 262 -8.45 12.65 3.88
CA ARG A 262 -7.08 12.73 4.42
C ARG A 262 -6.39 11.37 4.44
N VAL A 263 -7.11 10.31 4.81
CA VAL A 263 -6.62 8.92 4.77
C VAL A 263 -6.29 8.50 3.34
N GLN A 264 -7.17 8.77 2.37
CA GLN A 264 -6.93 8.43 0.96
C GLN A 264 -5.71 9.19 0.38
N GLN A 265 -5.56 10.47 0.72
CA GLN A 265 -4.40 11.27 0.31
C GLN A 265 -3.09 10.68 0.87
N GLU A 266 -3.05 10.32 2.14
CA GLU A 266 -1.88 9.70 2.75
C GLU A 266 -1.59 8.32 2.13
N ARG A 267 -2.61 7.53 1.79
CA ARG A 267 -2.45 6.25 1.09
C ARG A 267 -1.80 6.46 -0.28
N GLN A 268 -2.31 7.40 -1.08
CA GLN A 268 -1.73 7.75 -2.39
C GLN A 268 -0.30 8.25 -2.27
N ARG A 269 -0.03 9.11 -1.28
CA ARG A 269 1.33 9.58 -0.99
C ARG A 269 2.29 8.42 -0.72
N ARG A 270 1.89 7.44 0.09
CA ARG A 270 2.70 6.25 0.41
C ARG A 270 2.93 5.32 -0.77
N ILE A 271 1.98 5.23 -1.71
CA ILE A 271 2.16 4.46 -2.95
C ILE A 271 3.25 5.13 -3.81
N LYS A 272 3.23 6.46 -3.90
CA LYS A 272 4.23 7.24 -4.66
C LYS A 272 5.60 7.30 -3.97
N GLU A 273 5.61 7.48 -2.65
CA GLU A 273 6.81 7.63 -1.83
C GLU A 273 7.12 6.34 -1.07
N SER A 274 8.03 5.51 -1.58
CA SER A 274 8.52 4.36 -0.80
C SER A 274 9.32 4.85 0.41
N LYS A 275 8.83 4.58 1.63
CA LYS A 275 9.54 4.92 2.87
C LYS A 275 10.22 3.70 3.49
N SER A 276 11.39 3.97 4.07
CA SER A 276 12.24 3.00 4.76
C SER A 276 11.60 2.44 6.03
N ALA A 277 12.10 1.28 6.49
CA ALA A 277 11.59 0.53 7.64
C ALA A 277 11.40 1.38 8.92
N PRO A 278 10.39 1.06 9.77
CA PRO A 278 10.10 1.80 10.98
C PRO A 278 11.26 1.71 11.97
N SER A 279 11.75 2.86 12.43
CA SER A 279 12.74 2.95 13.50
C SER A 279 12.07 3.13 14.87
N LYS A 280 12.70 2.55 15.91
CA LYS A 280 12.32 2.67 17.33
C LYS A 280 12.61 4.05 17.93
N HIS A 281 13.51 4.83 17.31
CA HIS A 281 13.97 6.10 17.89
C HIS A 281 13.28 7.32 17.27
N PHE A 282 12.84 8.25 18.14
CA PHE A 282 12.08 9.44 17.79
C PHE A 282 12.74 10.32 16.71
N LEU A 283 14.05 10.54 16.75
CA LEU A 283 14.74 11.45 15.82
C LEU A 283 15.02 10.83 14.42
N THR A 284 14.60 9.58 14.20
CA THR A 284 14.94 8.89 12.96
C THR A 284 14.25 9.52 11.76
N GLY A 285 14.99 9.69 10.67
CA GLY A 285 14.51 10.30 9.42
C GLY A 285 14.46 11.82 9.44
N LEU A 286 14.56 12.46 10.62
CA LEU A 286 14.56 13.93 10.76
C LEU A 286 15.97 14.53 10.66
N VAL A 287 17.03 13.74 10.82
CA VAL A 287 18.42 14.24 10.79
C VAL A 287 19.12 13.72 9.54
N LYS A 288 19.58 14.65 8.70
CA LYS A 288 20.18 14.37 7.38
C LYS A 288 21.62 14.85 7.34
N CYS A 289 22.49 14.12 6.65
CA CYS A 289 23.84 14.55 6.38
C CYS A 289 23.84 15.56 5.24
N GLY A 290 24.31 16.78 5.47
CA GLY A 290 24.42 17.79 4.42
C GLY A 290 25.60 17.58 3.46
N VAL A 291 26.44 16.55 3.68
CA VAL A 291 27.51 16.16 2.75
C VAL A 291 27.02 15.13 1.74
N CYS A 292 26.37 14.05 2.21
CA CYS A 292 25.99 12.92 1.35
C CYS A 292 24.47 12.68 1.25
N GLY A 293 23.63 13.52 1.87
CA GLY A 293 22.17 13.40 1.90
C GLY A 293 21.60 12.25 2.74
N SER A 294 22.45 11.32 3.20
CA SER A 294 22.01 10.13 3.95
C SER A 294 21.50 10.48 5.36
N ASN A 295 20.66 9.63 5.93
CA ASN A 295 20.19 9.78 7.32
C ASN A 295 21.35 9.66 8.32
N PHE A 296 21.20 10.35 9.45
CA PHE A 296 21.90 10.01 10.68
C PHE A 296 21.16 8.88 11.40
N LYS A 297 21.90 7.97 12.05
CA LYS A 297 21.38 6.90 12.91
C LYS A 297 21.80 7.12 14.35
N ASN A 298 20.95 6.70 15.28
CA ASN A 298 21.28 6.69 16.70
C ASN A 298 22.32 5.60 17.00
N HIS A 299 23.26 5.96 17.85
CA HIS A 299 24.31 5.13 18.40
C HIS A 299 24.32 5.35 19.92
N ALA A 300 23.73 4.40 20.63
CA ALA A 300 23.69 4.39 22.09
C ALA A 300 25.01 3.85 22.63
N ALA A 301 25.67 4.63 23.49
CA ALA A 301 26.83 4.18 24.25
C ALA A 301 26.38 3.35 25.47
N LYS A 302 27.30 2.54 26.03
CA LYS A 302 27.03 1.68 27.21
C LYS A 302 26.53 2.45 28.44
N ASN A 303 26.81 3.75 28.52
CA ASN A 303 26.40 4.64 29.60
C ASN A 303 25.05 5.34 29.35
N GLY A 304 24.26 4.89 28.37
CA GLY A 304 22.96 5.46 28.03
C GLY A 304 23.00 6.74 27.19
N VAL A 305 24.17 7.34 26.95
CA VAL A 305 24.31 8.54 26.13
C VAL A 305 24.07 8.19 24.66
N VAL A 306 23.06 8.83 24.06
CA VAL A 306 22.73 8.66 22.64
C VAL A 306 23.47 9.70 21.81
N SER A 307 24.22 9.22 20.82
CA SER A 307 24.87 10.06 19.81
C SER A 307 24.38 9.65 18.42
N LEU A 308 24.42 10.58 17.47
CA LEU A 308 23.99 10.34 16.10
C LEU A 308 25.21 10.39 15.17
N ARG A 309 25.27 9.44 14.23
CA ARG A 309 26.31 9.36 13.19
C ARG A 309 25.72 9.18 11.81
N CYS A 310 26.42 9.69 10.78
CA CYS A 310 26.05 9.50 9.39
C CYS A 310 26.07 8.01 9.01
N VAL A 311 24.94 7.48 8.49
CA VAL A 311 24.80 6.06 8.15
C VAL A 311 25.80 5.64 7.07
N LYS A 312 25.99 6.45 6.02
CA LYS A 312 26.86 6.11 4.89
C LYS A 312 28.34 6.12 5.30
N ARG A 313 28.75 7.08 6.14
CA ARG A 313 30.07 7.09 6.78
C ARG A 313 30.28 5.83 7.61
N GLU A 314 29.32 5.48 8.46
CA GLU A 314 29.49 4.38 9.40
C GLU A 314 29.55 3.02 8.71
N ARG A 315 28.86 2.85 7.58
CA ARG A 315 28.87 1.61 6.81
C ARG A 315 30.07 1.46 5.88
N LEU A 316 30.49 2.55 5.24
CA LEU A 316 31.45 2.52 4.13
C LEU A 316 32.73 3.33 4.41
N GLY A 317 32.93 3.81 5.64
CA GLY A 317 34.08 4.63 6.01
C GLY A 317 34.18 5.93 5.23
N GLU A 318 35.41 6.35 4.93
CA GLU A 318 35.71 7.59 4.19
C GLU A 318 35.17 7.62 2.78
N ILE A 319 35.18 6.47 2.12
CA ILE A 319 34.62 6.29 0.77
C ILE A 319 33.13 6.62 0.76
N GLY A 320 32.42 6.32 1.84
CA GLY A 320 30.98 6.59 1.95
C GLY A 320 30.63 8.06 2.11
N CYS A 321 31.34 8.77 2.99
CA CYS A 321 31.10 10.18 3.31
C CYS A 321 32.26 10.75 4.12
N SER A 322 32.62 12.01 3.95
CA SER A 322 33.62 12.70 4.78
C SER A 322 33.11 13.10 6.17
N ASN A 323 31.79 13.06 6.42
CA ASN A 323 31.22 13.42 7.71
C ASN A 323 31.40 12.32 8.76
N GLY A 324 32.55 12.35 9.45
CA GLY A 324 32.94 11.43 10.52
C GLY A 324 32.57 11.85 11.94
N LYS A 325 32.01 13.06 12.14
CA LYS A 325 31.76 13.61 13.48
C LYS A 325 30.51 12.99 14.12
N SER A 326 30.56 12.80 15.44
CA SER A 326 29.43 12.33 16.24
C SER A 326 28.66 13.51 16.82
N LEU A 327 27.34 13.49 16.73
CA LEU A 327 26.45 14.55 17.18
C LEU A 327 25.66 14.11 18.41
N PRO A 328 25.74 14.78 19.57
CA PRO A 328 24.96 14.41 20.74
C PRO A 328 23.44 14.49 20.51
N GLY A 329 22.68 13.48 20.93
CA GLY A 329 21.23 13.45 20.78
C GLY A 329 20.52 14.60 21.50
N ASP A 330 21.04 15.01 22.65
CA ASP A 330 20.56 16.14 23.44
C ASP A 330 20.61 17.47 22.67
N VAL A 331 21.67 17.70 21.89
CA VAL A 331 21.82 18.88 21.04
C VAL A 331 20.78 18.87 19.92
N VAL A 332 20.56 17.71 19.30
CA VAL A 332 19.55 17.54 18.24
C VAL A 332 18.14 17.79 18.78
N GLU A 333 17.83 17.24 19.95
CA GLU A 333 16.53 17.42 20.60
C GLU A 333 16.29 18.88 20.99
N TRP A 334 17.32 19.57 21.48
CA TRP A 334 17.25 21.00 21.76
C TRP A 334 16.99 21.84 20.50
N VAL A 335 17.77 21.62 19.42
CA VAL A 335 17.56 22.30 18.13
C VAL A 335 16.15 22.03 17.61
N ARG A 336 15.66 20.79 17.74
CA ARG A 336 14.31 20.43 17.35
C ARG A 336 13.29 21.24 18.14
N ARG A 337 13.35 21.24 19.47
CA ARG A 337 12.41 21.98 20.34
C ARG A 337 12.35 23.48 20.01
N LYS A 338 13.47 24.08 19.60
CA LYS A 338 13.52 25.49 19.16
C LYS A 338 12.88 25.75 17.79
N THR A 339 12.84 24.75 16.90
CA THR A 339 12.50 24.98 15.48
C THR A 339 11.23 24.28 14.99
N TYR A 340 10.78 23.21 15.64
CA TYR A 340 9.73 22.34 15.11
C TYR A 340 8.33 22.95 15.09
N ARG A 341 8.00 23.86 16.02
CA ARG A 341 6.65 24.44 16.17
C ARG A 341 6.20 25.16 14.90
N ALA A 342 7.04 26.01 14.34
CA ALA A 342 6.74 26.74 13.09
C ALA A 342 6.49 25.79 11.89
N TRP A 343 7.11 24.62 11.88
CA TRP A 343 6.89 23.61 10.85
C TRP A 343 5.61 22.79 11.06
N LEU A 344 5.21 22.55 12.32
CA LEU A 344 3.92 21.92 12.61
C LEU A 344 2.74 22.83 12.26
N GLU A 345 2.86 24.14 12.50
CA GLU A 345 1.84 25.12 12.11
C GLU A 345 1.66 25.17 10.59
N ARG A 346 2.75 25.05 9.81
CA ARG A 346 2.66 24.91 8.35
C ARG A 346 1.82 23.69 7.95
N VAL A 347 1.99 22.55 8.61
CA VAL A 347 1.18 21.34 8.37
C VAL A 347 -0.27 21.54 8.83
N ARG A 348 -0.50 22.22 9.95
CA ARG A 348 -1.86 22.54 10.41
C ARG A 348 -2.61 23.42 9.41
N ASN A 349 -1.94 24.43 8.87
CA ASN A 349 -2.51 25.32 7.85
C ASN A 349 -2.69 24.62 6.50
N GLN A 350 -1.85 23.62 6.17
CA GLN A 350 -2.08 22.72 5.04
C GLN A 350 -3.21 21.70 5.28
N ARG A 351 -3.56 21.42 6.54
CA ARG A 351 -4.55 20.40 6.94
C ARG A 351 -5.92 20.94 7.27
N ARG A 352 -6.05 22.22 7.63
CA ARG A 352 -7.34 22.90 7.61
C ARG A 352 -7.79 22.85 6.15
N LEU A 353 -8.85 22.11 5.84
CA LEU A 353 -9.38 22.08 4.49
C LEU A 353 -9.54 23.54 4.06
N SER A 354 -8.85 23.95 3.00
CA SER A 354 -9.19 25.18 2.32
C SER A 354 -10.67 25.08 1.92
N ASP A 355 -11.40 26.20 1.86
CA ASP A 355 -12.79 26.18 1.36
C ASP A 355 -12.88 25.45 0.01
N ALA A 356 -11.81 25.53 -0.79
CA ALA A 356 -11.60 24.76 -2.01
C ALA A 356 -11.64 23.23 -1.79
N ARG A 357 -10.94 22.70 -0.77
CA ARG A 357 -10.98 21.26 -0.46
C ARG A 357 -12.33 20.80 0.08
N VAL A 358 -13.00 21.60 0.90
CA VAL A 358 -14.39 21.31 1.33
C VAL A 358 -15.28 21.20 0.10
N ARG A 359 -15.17 22.17 -0.81
CA ARG A 359 -15.94 22.19 -2.05
C ARG A 359 -15.63 21.02 -2.98
N ILE A 360 -14.36 20.58 -3.08
CA ILE A 360 -14.00 19.37 -3.85
C ILE A 360 -14.74 18.13 -3.32
N ILE A 361 -14.88 18.01 -1.99
CA ILE A 361 -15.59 16.88 -1.36
C ILE A 361 -17.09 16.93 -1.70
N GLU A 362 -17.70 18.12 -1.64
CA GLU A 362 -19.09 18.32 -2.03
C GLU A 362 -19.31 17.98 -3.51
N ILE A 363 -18.41 18.43 -4.38
CA ILE A 363 -18.44 18.13 -5.81
C ILE A 363 -18.34 16.61 -6.04
N ASP A 364 -17.48 15.90 -5.31
CA ASP A 364 -17.39 14.43 -5.45
C ASP A 364 -18.71 13.73 -5.10
N ARG A 365 -19.41 14.22 -4.06
CA ARG A 365 -20.75 13.73 -3.72
C ARG A 365 -21.77 14.07 -4.81
N GLU A 366 -21.75 15.29 -5.34
CA GLU A 366 -22.63 15.70 -6.43
C GLU A 366 -22.39 14.90 -7.71
N LEU A 367 -21.13 14.59 -8.04
CA LEU A 367 -20.75 13.77 -9.20
C LEU A 367 -21.27 12.33 -9.06
N GLU A 368 -21.23 11.76 -7.85
CA GLU A 368 -21.77 10.42 -7.56
C GLU A 368 -23.30 10.40 -7.79
N VAL A 369 -24.02 11.41 -7.29
CA VAL A 369 -25.47 11.57 -7.49
C VAL A 369 -25.82 11.73 -8.98
N VAL A 370 -25.18 12.68 -9.67
CA VAL A 370 -25.42 12.92 -11.10
C VAL A 370 -25.09 11.68 -11.94
N GLY A 371 -24.04 10.92 -11.57
CA GLY A 371 -23.70 9.67 -12.23
C GLY A 371 -24.80 8.60 -12.10
N GLN A 372 -25.45 8.52 -10.93
CA GLN A 372 -26.59 7.64 -10.70
C GLN A 372 -27.81 8.06 -11.51
N GLU A 373 -28.13 9.36 -11.54
CA GLU A 373 -29.23 9.93 -12.34
C GLU A 373 -29.06 9.63 -13.84
N ILE A 374 -27.85 9.80 -14.38
CA ILE A 374 -27.54 9.45 -15.78
C ILE A 374 -27.78 7.96 -16.02
N THR A 375 -27.28 7.10 -15.12
CA THR A 375 -27.41 5.64 -15.25
C THR A 375 -28.87 5.20 -15.21
N GLN A 376 -29.67 5.78 -14.32
CA GLN A 376 -31.10 5.50 -14.20
C GLN A 376 -31.86 5.97 -15.44
N THR A 377 -31.56 7.17 -15.93
CA THR A 377 -32.18 7.73 -17.15
C THR A 377 -31.87 6.87 -18.38
N ILE A 378 -30.61 6.41 -18.54
CA ILE A 378 -30.22 5.49 -19.61
C ILE A 378 -30.94 4.14 -19.50
N LYS A 379 -31.14 3.62 -18.27
CA LYS A 379 -31.91 2.38 -18.07
C LYS A 379 -33.36 2.53 -18.49
N LEU A 380 -34.00 3.66 -18.17
CA LEU A 380 -35.37 3.96 -18.58
C LEU A 380 -35.50 4.18 -20.09
N ALA A 381 -34.45 4.70 -20.73
CA ALA A 381 -34.39 4.86 -22.18
C ALA A 381 -34.34 3.52 -22.95
N LYS A 382 -33.85 2.44 -22.32
CA LYS A 382 -33.80 1.11 -22.95
C LYS A 382 -35.21 0.55 -23.09
N GLY A 383 -35.76 0.65 -24.30
CA GLY A 383 -37.10 0.15 -24.65
C GLY A 383 -38.05 1.22 -25.18
N LEU A 384 -37.58 2.46 -25.35
CA LEU A 384 -38.33 3.56 -25.96
C LEU A 384 -37.59 4.02 -27.21
N ASP A 385 -38.22 3.89 -28.38
CA ASP A 385 -37.58 4.12 -29.68
C ASP A 385 -37.35 5.61 -30.00
N ASP A 386 -38.10 6.52 -29.37
CA ASP A 386 -37.84 7.94 -29.50
C ASP A 386 -38.47 8.75 -28.36
N VAL A 387 -37.62 9.30 -27.49
CA VAL A 387 -38.06 10.29 -26.50
C VAL A 387 -37.00 11.38 -26.46
N GLN A 388 -37.20 12.40 -27.31
CA GLN A 388 -36.37 13.61 -27.34
C GLN A 388 -36.18 14.23 -25.95
N GLU A 389 -37.17 14.10 -25.07
CA GLU A 389 -37.11 14.57 -23.67
C GLU A 389 -36.05 13.83 -22.85
N ILE A 390 -35.93 12.51 -23.02
CA ILE A 390 -34.90 11.70 -22.35
C ILE A 390 -33.51 12.07 -22.86
N GLN A 391 -33.36 12.30 -24.18
CA GLN A 391 -32.09 12.76 -24.74
C GLN A 391 -31.70 14.15 -24.20
N ASN A 392 -32.67 15.05 -24.04
CA ASN A 392 -32.45 16.37 -23.48
C ASN A 392 -32.05 16.31 -22.00
N GLU A 393 -32.68 15.43 -21.21
CA GLU A 393 -32.33 15.26 -19.80
C GLU A 393 -30.94 14.63 -19.63
N ILE A 394 -30.58 13.63 -20.46
CA ILE A 394 -29.22 13.07 -20.48
C ILE A 394 -28.20 14.16 -20.81
N ARG A 395 -28.46 15.00 -21.84
CA ARG A 395 -27.57 16.12 -22.19
C ARG A 395 -27.41 17.11 -21.04
N ARG A 396 -28.49 17.44 -20.33
CA ARG A 396 -28.48 18.32 -19.16
C ARG A 396 -27.64 17.75 -18.02
N LEU A 397 -27.83 16.48 -17.68
CA LEU A 397 -27.07 15.81 -16.62
C LEU A 397 -25.58 15.67 -16.98
N GLN A 398 -25.27 15.39 -18.25
CA GLN A 398 -23.89 15.38 -18.75
C GLN A 398 -23.24 16.76 -18.62
N ALA A 399 -23.93 17.83 -19.02
CA ALA A 399 -23.42 19.20 -18.86
C ALA A 399 -23.16 19.56 -17.40
N ARG A 400 -24.07 19.19 -16.47
CA ARG A 400 -23.87 19.37 -15.02
C ARG A 400 -22.64 18.62 -14.52
N ARG A 401 -22.49 17.35 -14.89
CA ARG A 401 -21.34 16.52 -14.53
C ARG A 401 -20.03 17.13 -15.02
N ASP A 402 -20.01 17.60 -16.27
CA ASP A 402 -18.80 18.14 -16.88
C ASP A 402 -18.43 19.51 -16.26
N GLY A 403 -19.43 20.33 -15.90
CA GLY A 403 -19.23 21.56 -15.11
C GLY A 403 -18.64 21.30 -13.72
N LEU A 404 -19.19 20.34 -12.99
CA LEU A 404 -18.66 19.92 -11.68
C LEU A 404 -17.22 19.40 -11.78
N LYS A 405 -16.90 18.61 -12.81
CA LYS A 405 -15.52 18.16 -13.06
C LYS A 405 -14.56 19.33 -13.33
N ALA A 406 -14.99 20.31 -14.13
CA ALA A 406 -14.17 21.49 -14.42
C ALA A 406 -13.91 22.32 -13.16
N GLU A 407 -14.95 22.55 -12.34
CA GLU A 407 -14.83 23.23 -11.04
C GLU A 407 -13.83 22.51 -10.12
N LYS A 408 -13.95 21.18 -10.00
CA LYS A 408 -13.04 20.36 -9.22
C LYS A 408 -11.58 20.51 -9.68
N ILE A 409 -11.33 20.42 -10.99
CA ILE A 409 -9.98 20.56 -11.54
C ILE A 409 -9.40 21.94 -11.21
N GLY A 410 -10.19 23.02 -11.32
CA GLY A 410 -9.76 24.37 -10.96
C GLY A 410 -9.37 24.49 -9.49
N LEU A 411 -10.21 23.98 -8.59
CA LEU A 411 -9.94 24.00 -7.15
C LEU A 411 -8.72 23.16 -6.74
N GLU A 412 -8.46 22.04 -7.43
CA GLU A 412 -7.26 21.21 -7.20
C GLU A 412 -5.96 21.93 -7.61
N GLN A 413 -6.00 22.73 -8.68
CA GLN A 413 -4.87 23.53 -9.15
C GLN A 413 -4.57 24.69 -8.18
N ASP A 414 -5.60 25.43 -7.77
CA ASP A 414 -5.48 26.56 -6.83
C ASP A 414 -4.97 26.14 -5.44
N ASP A 415 -5.42 24.98 -4.94
CA ASP A 415 -4.95 24.43 -3.66
C ASP A 415 -3.45 24.07 -3.71
N THR A 416 -2.96 23.61 -4.86
CA THR A 416 -1.56 23.25 -5.07
C THR A 416 -0.65 24.49 -5.07
N GLU A 417 -1.10 25.61 -5.61
CA GLU A 417 -0.33 26.85 -5.74
C GLU A 417 -0.24 27.65 -4.41
N ARG A 418 -1.33 27.70 -3.62
CA ARG A 418 -1.34 28.34 -2.28
C ARG A 418 -0.36 27.72 -1.28
N VAL A 419 -0.09 26.43 -1.40
CA VAL A 419 0.84 25.68 -0.53
C VAL A 419 2.30 26.15 -0.69
N TRP A 420 2.65 26.72 -1.84
CA TRP A 420 4.00 27.17 -2.16
C TRP A 420 4.29 28.62 -1.75
N THR A 421 3.27 29.47 -1.59
CA THR A 421 3.41 30.94 -1.47
C THR A 421 3.42 31.48 -0.04
N MET A 422 3.03 30.70 0.99
CA MET A 422 3.13 31.13 2.40
C MET A 422 4.59 31.47 2.76
N THR A 423 4.86 32.76 2.94
CA THR A 423 6.21 33.28 3.18
C THR A 423 6.46 33.35 4.69
N ILE A 424 7.70 33.09 5.11
CA ILE A 424 8.22 33.02 6.49
C ILE A 424 7.74 34.12 7.47
N ARG A 425 7.26 35.26 6.96
CA ARG A 425 6.80 36.42 7.74
C ARG A 425 5.45 36.17 8.42
N GLU A 426 4.50 35.52 7.75
CA GLU A 426 3.18 35.17 8.32
C GLU A 426 3.33 34.07 9.39
N LEU A 427 4.34 33.21 9.24
CA LEU A 427 4.70 32.15 10.20
C LEU A 427 5.29 32.68 11.53
N GLN A 428 5.79 33.93 11.56
CA GLN A 428 6.32 34.56 12.79
C GLN A 428 5.23 35.24 13.63
N GLU A 429 4.13 35.66 13.03
CA GLU A 429 3.02 36.32 13.74
C GLU A 429 2.07 35.31 14.41
N LEU A 430 1.98 34.09 13.87
CA LEU A 430 1.13 33.01 14.38
C LEU A 430 1.67 32.27 15.62
N GLN A 431 2.96 32.42 15.95
CA GLN A 431 3.61 31.86 17.16
C GLN A 431 2.96 32.28 18.49
N LYS A 432 2.08 33.28 18.47
CA LYS A 432 1.46 33.86 19.68
C LYS A 432 0.17 33.15 20.10
N SER A 433 -0.35 32.20 19.35
CA SER A 433 -1.65 31.56 19.63
C SER A 433 -1.60 30.02 19.61
N GLY A 434 -1.56 29.39 20.79
CA GLY A 434 -2.01 27.99 20.98
C GLY A 434 -1.02 27.05 21.70
N ASP A 435 -1.07 26.99 23.03
CA ASP A 435 -0.12 26.22 23.87
C ASP A 435 -0.62 24.81 24.25
N SER A 436 -1.91 24.47 24.11
CA SER A 436 -2.47 23.19 24.60
C SER A 436 -2.09 21.96 23.76
N ASP A 437 -2.15 22.06 22.43
CA ASP A 437 -1.93 20.89 21.56
C ASP A 437 -0.46 20.53 21.40
N ALA A 438 0.45 21.50 21.53
CA ALA A 438 1.88 21.27 21.44
C ALA A 438 2.37 20.37 22.59
N VAL A 439 1.74 20.46 23.76
CA VAL A 439 2.04 19.64 24.94
C VAL A 439 1.57 18.19 24.73
N ALA A 440 0.36 17.99 24.20
CA ALA A 440 -0.16 16.65 23.89
C ALA A 440 0.66 15.93 22.80
N LEU A 441 1.13 16.68 21.78
CA LEU A 441 2.00 16.13 20.73
C LEU A 441 3.40 15.78 21.21
N GLU A 442 3.96 16.52 22.18
CA GLU A 442 5.25 16.17 22.80
C GLU A 442 5.15 14.89 23.66
N ALA A 443 3.96 14.56 24.18
CA ALA A 443 3.71 13.30 24.85
C ALA A 443 3.74 12.11 23.88
N ASP A 444 3.20 12.26 22.66
CA ASP A 444 3.29 11.25 21.59
C ASP A 444 4.42 11.57 20.59
N LYS A 445 5.64 11.24 21.01
CA LYS A 445 6.85 11.38 20.18
C LYS A 445 6.73 10.68 18.83
N MET A 446 6.05 9.53 18.73
CA MET A 446 5.96 8.81 17.45
C MET A 446 5.08 9.55 16.44
N LYS A 447 3.95 10.07 16.91
CA LYS A 447 3.05 10.91 16.10
C LYS A 447 3.74 12.21 15.70
N LEU A 448 4.41 12.87 16.63
CA LEU A 448 5.18 14.07 16.35
C LEU A 448 6.26 13.85 15.27
N ASN A 449 7.00 12.73 15.32
CA ASN A 449 7.99 12.39 14.29
C ASN A 449 7.35 12.24 12.90
N ALA A 450 6.22 11.53 12.81
CA ALA A 450 5.52 11.32 11.54
C ALA A 450 5.01 12.64 10.94
N LEU A 451 4.45 13.52 11.78
CA LEU A 451 4.00 14.84 11.39
C LEU A 451 5.14 15.70 10.86
N LEU A 452 6.27 15.73 11.57
CA LEU A 452 7.46 16.49 11.15
C LEU A 452 8.03 15.96 9.83
N GLN A 453 8.12 14.65 9.62
CA GLN A 453 8.55 14.10 8.33
C GLN A 453 7.60 14.49 7.20
N THR A 454 6.29 14.52 7.47
CA THR A 454 5.28 14.93 6.49
C THR A 454 5.36 16.42 6.19
N ALA A 455 5.73 17.24 7.19
CA ALA A 455 6.03 18.66 7.02
C ALA A 455 7.26 18.94 6.14
N GLY A 456 8.06 17.92 5.81
CA GLY A 456 9.38 18.10 5.22
C GLY A 456 10.41 18.63 6.21
N TYR A 457 10.14 18.57 7.52
CA TYR A 457 11.08 19.01 8.54
C TYR A 457 12.33 18.12 8.54
N ALA A 458 13.50 18.73 8.37
CA ALA A 458 14.78 18.06 8.44
C ALA A 458 15.85 18.97 9.07
N ILE A 459 16.60 18.41 10.01
CA ILE A 459 17.83 18.98 10.57
C ILE A 459 18.98 18.49 9.69
N THR A 460 19.56 19.39 8.92
CA THR A 460 20.70 19.10 8.04
C THR A 460 22.00 19.36 8.78
N VAL A 461 22.86 18.35 8.87
CA VAL A 461 24.10 18.38 9.64
C VAL A 461 25.32 18.38 8.72
N LYS A 462 26.16 19.41 8.82
CA LYS A 462 27.41 19.55 8.05
C LYS A 462 28.62 19.75 8.96
N PRO A 463 29.76 19.10 8.68
CA PRO A 463 31.00 19.41 9.38
C PRO A 463 31.49 20.80 8.99
N VAL A 464 31.81 21.60 10.00
CA VAL A 464 32.47 22.91 9.85
C VAL A 464 33.79 22.89 10.63
N ARG A 465 34.62 23.91 10.40
CA ARG A 465 35.96 24.03 11.00
C ARG A 465 35.92 23.82 12.52
N GLU A 466 34.99 24.47 13.20
CA GLU A 466 34.85 24.41 14.67
C GLU A 466 33.61 23.62 15.12
N GLY A 467 33.35 22.46 14.49
CA GLY A 467 32.33 21.53 15.00
C GLY A 467 31.35 21.03 13.94
N LEU A 468 30.06 21.08 14.25
CA LEU A 468 28.96 20.66 13.37
C LEU A 468 27.95 21.80 13.24
N GLU A 469 27.63 22.17 12.01
CA GLU A 469 26.50 23.04 11.70
C GLU A 469 25.23 22.19 11.57
N LEU A 470 24.15 22.63 12.21
CA LEU A 470 22.80 22.06 12.18
C LEU A 470 21.86 23.12 11.61
N SER A 471 21.36 22.91 10.40
CA SER A 471 20.46 23.85 9.74
C SER A 471 19.05 23.28 9.59
N VAL A 472 18.03 24.11 9.84
CA VAL A 472 16.61 23.82 9.65
C VAL A 472 16.00 24.97 8.86
N GLY A 473 15.70 24.76 7.57
CA GLY A 473 15.27 25.83 6.68
C GLY A 473 16.33 26.93 6.59
N LYS A 474 15.99 28.16 7.02
CA LYS A 474 16.91 29.31 7.06
C LYS A 474 17.62 29.49 8.41
N THR A 475 17.27 28.71 9.42
CA THR A 475 17.85 28.82 10.77
C THR A 475 19.03 27.87 10.88
N SER A 476 20.14 28.32 11.47
CA SER A 476 21.35 27.51 11.65
C SER A 476 21.91 27.61 13.07
N PHE A 477 22.46 26.50 13.55
CA PHE A 477 23.11 26.36 14.85
C PHE A 477 24.46 25.69 14.66
N VAL A 478 25.47 26.08 15.44
CA VAL A 478 26.80 25.46 15.39
C VAL A 478 27.07 24.79 16.73
N TYR A 479 27.09 23.46 16.74
CA TYR A 479 27.57 22.67 17.87
C TYR A 479 29.10 22.64 17.86
N LEU A 480 29.71 23.23 18.88
CA LEU A 480 31.16 23.34 18.99
C LEU A 480 31.76 22.08 19.63
N ARG A 481 31.38 21.81 20.88
CA ARG A 481 31.97 20.73 21.70
C ARG A 481 31.12 20.39 22.91
N ALA A 482 31.46 19.25 23.52
CA ALA A 482 31.01 18.84 24.84
C ALA A 482 32.13 19.10 25.86
N VAL A 483 31.80 19.75 26.97
CA VAL A 483 32.71 19.98 28.10
C VAL A 483 32.25 19.12 29.27
N ARG A 484 33.10 18.23 29.76
CA ARG A 484 32.81 17.40 30.93
C ARG A 484 33.46 18.00 32.17
N THR A 485 32.67 18.19 33.21
CA THR A 485 33.13 18.65 34.52
C THR A 485 32.65 17.68 35.60
N LYS A 486 33.32 17.65 36.76
CA LYS A 486 32.94 16.78 37.89
C LYS A 486 32.68 17.61 39.15
N PRO A 487 31.64 18.46 39.18
CA PRO A 487 31.28 19.18 40.39
C PRO A 487 30.73 18.19 41.43
N VAL A 488 31.36 18.13 42.61
CA VAL A 488 30.89 17.36 43.78
C VAL A 488 30.59 15.88 43.47
N GLY A 489 31.53 15.21 42.79
CA GLY A 489 31.48 13.75 42.60
C GLY A 489 30.66 13.24 41.41
N VAL A 490 29.79 14.06 40.81
CA VAL A 490 28.94 13.68 39.67
C VAL A 490 29.50 14.26 38.36
N TYR A 491 29.63 13.43 37.33
CA TYR A 491 30.03 13.91 36.01
C TYR A 491 28.88 14.64 35.33
N VAL A 492 29.16 15.85 34.86
CA VAL A 492 28.25 16.72 34.14
C VAL A 492 28.81 16.97 32.75
N THR A 493 27.98 16.79 31.72
CA THR A 493 28.34 17.19 30.35
C THR A 493 27.58 18.45 29.97
N THR A 494 28.30 19.48 29.55
CA THR A 494 27.76 20.73 29.03
C THR A 494 28.06 20.83 27.54
N TYR A 495 27.03 20.96 26.70
CA TYR A 495 27.20 21.16 25.27
C TYR A 495 27.21 22.65 24.93
N GLN A 496 28.19 23.08 24.14
CA GLN A 496 28.28 24.46 23.64
C GLN A 496 27.68 24.54 22.24
N VAL A 497 26.60 25.31 22.10
CA VAL A 497 25.91 25.55 20.83
C VAL A 497 25.82 27.05 20.58
N VAL A 498 26.14 27.49 19.37
CA VAL A 498 26.11 28.90 18.99
C VAL A 498 25.07 29.13 17.90
N THR A 499 24.38 30.27 17.95
CA THR A 499 23.53 30.72 16.85
C THR A 499 23.62 32.24 16.68
N MET A 500 23.26 32.71 15.48
CA MET A 500 23.21 34.11 15.14
C MET A 500 21.76 34.60 15.23
N GLU A 501 21.51 35.50 16.18
CA GLU A 501 20.22 36.14 16.39
C GLU A 501 20.30 37.63 16.03
N ARG A 502 19.14 38.31 15.90
CA ARG A 502 19.09 39.75 15.56
C ARG A 502 19.94 40.63 16.49
N LEU A 503 20.17 40.19 17.74
CA LEU A 503 20.86 40.94 18.78
C LEU A 503 22.36 40.63 18.89
N GLY A 504 22.87 39.58 18.24
CA GLY A 504 24.27 39.16 18.37
C GLY A 504 24.47 37.65 18.28
N LEU A 505 25.65 37.21 18.71
CA LEU A 505 26.01 35.81 18.80
C LEU A 505 25.58 35.29 20.18
N THR A 506 24.71 34.27 20.21
CA THR A 506 24.22 33.66 21.45
C THR A 506 24.88 32.31 21.64
N THR A 507 25.59 32.13 22.75
CA THR A 507 26.16 30.83 23.15
C THR A 507 25.27 30.18 24.19
N TYR A 508 24.78 29.00 23.87
CA TYR A 508 23.98 28.16 24.74
C TYR A 508 24.85 27.07 25.37
N HIS A 509 24.71 26.92 26.67
CA HIS A 509 25.28 25.84 27.46
C HIS A 509 24.15 24.90 27.88
N LEU A 510 24.15 23.69 27.33
CA LEU A 510 23.11 22.70 27.57
C LEU A 510 23.63 21.66 28.56
N ARG A 511 23.06 21.62 29.76
CA ARG A 511 23.44 20.70 30.84
C ARG A 511 22.37 19.64 31.02
N ASN A 512 22.73 18.36 30.93
CA ASN A 512 21.81 17.26 31.21
C ASN A 512 21.89 16.91 32.70
N GLU A 513 20.87 17.29 33.48
CA GLU A 513 20.71 16.98 34.90
C GLU A 513 19.55 15.99 35.06
N ASN A 514 19.86 14.71 35.34
CA ASN A 514 18.85 13.65 35.57
C ASN A 514 17.81 13.49 34.44
N GLY A 515 18.21 13.71 33.18
CA GLY A 515 17.31 13.59 32.01
C GLY A 515 16.56 14.87 31.65
N LEU A 516 16.77 15.97 32.40
CA LEU A 516 16.27 17.31 32.08
C LEU A 516 17.42 18.17 31.55
N LEU A 517 17.19 18.81 30.41
CA LEU A 517 18.17 19.64 29.74
C LEU A 517 18.03 21.09 30.23
N VAL A 518 18.93 21.52 31.11
CA VAL A 518 19.00 22.90 31.63
C VAL A 518 19.79 23.76 30.64
N GLU A 519 19.17 24.84 30.18
CA GLU A 519 19.72 25.79 29.22
C GLU A 519 20.18 27.05 29.93
N THR A 520 21.44 27.47 29.72
CA THR A 520 21.90 28.82 30.04
C THR A 520 22.43 29.50 28.77
N ALA A 521 22.00 30.74 28.53
CA ALA A 521 22.35 31.50 27.33
C ALA A 521 23.19 32.72 27.70
N ARG A 522 24.25 32.97 26.94
CA ARG A 522 25.07 34.19 27.04
C ARG A 522 25.08 34.90 25.69
N ILE A 523 24.60 36.14 25.68
CA ILE A 523 24.55 37.00 24.48
C ILE A 523 25.81 37.85 24.44
N GLN A 524 26.54 37.82 23.32
CA GLN A 524 27.62 38.77 23.04
C GLN A 524 27.12 39.86 22.07
N THR A 525 27.03 41.10 22.56
CA THR A 525 26.59 42.27 21.78
C THR A 525 27.75 43.02 21.12
N LYS A 526 27.52 43.47 19.88
CA LYS A 526 28.29 44.31 18.92
C LYS A 526 29.77 44.70 19.14
N LEU A 527 30.30 44.93 20.36
CA LEU A 527 31.71 45.31 20.56
C LEU A 527 32.69 44.16 20.23
N ASP A 528 32.28 42.90 20.45
CA ASP A 528 33.12 41.73 20.17
C ASP A 528 33.15 41.34 18.67
N LYS A 529 32.36 42.00 17.81
CA LYS A 529 32.25 41.65 16.38
C LYS A 529 33.56 41.75 15.60
N GLU A 530 34.44 42.68 15.95
CA GLU A 530 35.72 42.86 15.25
C GLU A 530 36.75 41.78 15.60
N VAL A 531 36.68 41.22 16.80
CA VAL A 531 37.61 40.18 17.28
C VAL A 531 37.22 38.83 16.68
N THR A 532 35.94 38.47 16.71
CA THR A 532 35.49 37.14 16.22
C THR A 532 35.48 37.04 14.68
N MET A 533 35.24 38.14 13.95
CA MET A 533 35.29 38.12 12.47
C MET A 533 36.72 37.99 11.92
N LYS A 534 37.74 38.49 12.62
CA LYS A 534 39.15 38.28 12.23
C LYS A 534 39.59 36.82 12.40
N GLU A 535 39.03 36.09 13.36
CA GLU A 535 39.32 34.66 13.57
C GLU A 535 38.59 33.74 12.58
N VAL A 536 37.40 34.15 12.12
CA VAL A 536 36.61 33.37 11.14
C VAL A 536 36.98 33.69 9.69
N ALA A 537 37.35 34.93 9.35
CA ALA A 537 37.65 35.32 7.96
C ALA A 537 39.09 35.02 7.49
N SER A 538 40.02 34.70 8.40
CA SER A 538 41.45 34.51 8.07
C SER A 538 41.87 33.12 7.58
N ARG A 539 40.94 32.25 7.16
CA ARG A 539 41.28 31.04 6.38
C ARG A 539 40.31 30.80 5.24
N LYS A 540 40.42 31.62 4.20
CA LYS A 540 40.25 31.16 2.81
C LYS A 540 41.62 30.72 2.33
N ILE A 541 41.89 29.41 2.38
CA ILE A 541 42.62 28.56 1.42
C ILE A 541 42.16 27.14 1.75
#